data_AF-A0A352FW13-F1
#
_entry.id   AF-A0A352FW13-F1
#
_cell.length_a   1.000
_cell.length_b   1.000
_cell.length_c   1.000
_cell.angle_alpha   90.00
_cell.angle_beta   90.00
_cell.angle_gamma   90.00
#
_symmetry.space_group_name_H-M   'P 1'
#
loop_
_entity.id
_entity.type
_entity.pdbx_description
1 polymer ?
#
loop_
_entity_poly.entity_id
_entity_poly.type
_entity_poly.pdbx_seq_one_letter_code
_entity_poly.pdbx_strand_id
1 'polypeptide(L)'
;MKYRKSLVLVVVALAALGLAQFASGQTVNDGKLANMAVGAGSVRWDPLVPNSGGAVTISFPDGRSVKKAFKAGGSAEFDLSDRQLEGLPEGVYNYELVLAPVLTAGQKETLMKARGADDDPEAQRNLRKRPGMPSLAQSGSFSILNGALVGPGAIESQRTGSTTAPQKIKQPVTPTRVSANTITRMRNHRFSLGVRPDDVIADDTIIQGSLCVGLDCVNGETFGFDTIRLKENNTRIQFEDTSASGFPLNNWQIRANSSAAGGASFLAFVDQGASGNSETGTIVFEVDASAPANSLKVSSSGKVGIRTATPGLDVHVNASDTPAFRMEQNSSGGFTAQTWDIGANEANWFVRDVTGGSRLPLRIRPGATTSSVDISATGNVGINTASPTAKLDVNGTALTRDALTVKAGAGNEVAKLTWLSTDDGQLNLRTANTVTVQLNTNSSSFLNGGNVGIGTSAPDQKLSVNGDADKTGGNTWLAFSDERLKNIKGKFNSGLKAVMQLQPIRYEYKQDNALGLTSNGEHIGFGAQAVQKIIPEAVTKNSAGYLMVNGDPIMWTMLNAIKEQQKEIEQLKGQIKKLQTPSRRRHRR
;
A
#
# COMPACT_ATOMS: atom_id res chain seq x y z
N MET A 1 -30.99 -33.50 14.53
CA MET A 1 -29.89 -33.55 15.52
C MET A 1 -29.73 -32.10 16.04
N LYS A 2 -30.19 -31.60 17.20
CA LYS A 2 -30.33 -32.05 18.61
C LYS A 2 -29.03 -32.53 19.27
N TYR A 3 -28.37 -31.64 20.01
CA TYR A 3 -27.94 -31.69 21.45
C TYR A 3 -27.14 -30.39 21.78
N ARG A 4 -27.74 -29.40 22.49
CA ARG A 4 -27.64 -29.03 23.94
C ARG A 4 -26.23 -28.56 24.38
N LYS A 5 -25.98 -27.28 24.68
CA LYS A 5 -26.37 -26.38 25.83
C LYS A 5 -25.77 -26.76 27.21
N SER A 6 -25.18 -25.73 27.85
CA SER A 6 -25.10 -25.38 29.30
C SER A 6 -23.68 -24.91 29.68
N LEU A 7 -23.38 -23.90 30.51
CA LEU A 7 -24.09 -22.89 31.34
C LEU A 7 -22.92 -21.99 31.90
N VAL A 8 -22.95 -20.64 31.87
CA VAL A 8 -23.36 -19.72 32.98
C VAL A 8 -22.25 -19.50 34.05
N LEU A 9 -21.93 -18.30 34.59
CA LEU A 9 -22.75 -17.27 35.28
C LEU A 9 -21.96 -15.92 35.38
N VAL A 10 -22.47 -14.73 34.97
CA VAL A 10 -23.16 -13.62 35.73
C VAL A 10 -22.28 -13.02 36.88
N VAL A 11 -22.06 -11.69 37.09
CA VAL A 11 -22.93 -10.58 37.58
C VAL A 11 -22.07 -9.28 37.61
N VAL A 12 -22.38 -8.20 36.87
CA VAL A 12 -23.09 -6.93 37.24
C VAL A 12 -22.45 -6.08 38.36
N ALA A 13 -22.10 -4.82 38.05
CA ALA A 13 -22.48 -3.62 38.84
C ALA A 13 -22.13 -2.31 38.11
N LEU A 14 -23.18 -1.58 37.73
CA LEU A 14 -23.19 -0.14 37.43
C LEU A 14 -23.13 0.67 38.73
N ALA A 15 -22.49 1.85 38.68
CA ALA A 15 -23.05 3.16 39.10
C ALA A 15 -22.05 4.08 39.83
N ALA A 16 -22.23 5.37 39.55
CA ALA A 16 -21.77 6.57 40.26
C ALA A 16 -20.34 7.09 39.96
N LEU A 17 -20.29 8.12 39.11
CA LEU A 17 -19.64 9.38 39.49
C LEU A 17 -20.16 10.53 38.62
N GLY A 18 -21.03 11.34 39.23
CA GLY A 18 -21.42 12.65 38.73
C GLY A 18 -20.43 13.72 39.21
N LEU A 19 -20.16 14.65 38.29
CA LEU A 19 -19.91 16.09 38.46
C LEU A 19 -19.36 16.61 39.80
N ALA A 20 -18.12 17.12 39.77
CA ALA A 20 -17.77 18.40 40.39
C ALA A 20 -16.60 19.03 39.63
N GLN A 21 -16.82 20.25 39.15
CA GLN A 21 -15.81 21.13 38.55
C GLN A 21 -14.81 21.59 39.61
N PHE A 22 -13.52 21.71 39.25
CA PHE A 22 -12.72 22.90 39.55
C PHE A 22 -11.80 23.18 38.36
N ALA A 23 -11.93 24.40 37.85
CA ALA A 23 -11.02 25.02 36.90
C ALA A 23 -9.82 25.66 37.63
N SER A 24 -8.92 26.24 36.83
CA SER A 24 -7.59 26.82 37.12
C SER A 24 -6.49 25.75 37.14
N GLY A 25 -5.55 25.69 36.20
CA GLY A 25 -4.93 26.75 35.43
C GLY A 25 -3.58 27.04 36.07
N GLN A 26 -2.48 26.59 35.44
CA GLN A 26 -1.14 27.16 35.53
C GLN A 26 -0.20 26.37 34.61
N THR A 27 0.12 26.95 33.45
CA THR A 27 1.38 27.66 33.15
C THR A 27 2.53 26.71 32.87
N VAL A 28 3.04 26.86 31.65
CA VAL A 28 4.41 26.58 31.20
C VAL A 28 5.39 26.58 32.39
N ASN A 29 5.94 25.41 32.71
CA ASN A 29 7.07 25.31 33.62
C ASN A 29 8.33 25.12 32.76
N ASP A 30 9.27 26.05 32.88
CA ASP A 30 10.56 26.15 32.16
C ASP A 30 11.55 25.01 32.50
N GLY A 31 11.10 23.75 32.58
CA GLY A 31 11.98 22.62 32.90
C GLY A 31 12.53 22.59 34.32
N LYS A 32 12.01 23.40 35.26
CA LYS A 32 12.39 23.37 36.69
C LYS A 32 11.79 22.15 37.40
N LEU A 33 12.64 21.41 38.13
CA LEU A 33 12.31 20.18 38.87
C LEU A 33 11.91 20.45 40.33
N ALA A 34 12.36 21.55 40.92
CA ALA A 34 12.02 21.98 42.28
C ALA A 34 12.07 23.51 42.43
N ASN A 35 11.25 24.05 43.32
CA ASN A 35 11.30 25.46 43.70
C ASN A 35 12.26 25.64 44.89
N MET A 36 13.17 26.62 44.81
CA MET A 36 14.10 26.92 45.89
C MET A 36 13.59 28.14 46.69
N ALA A 37 13.35 27.95 47.98
CA ALA A 37 12.96 29.01 48.91
C ALA A 37 14.13 29.34 49.83
N VAL A 38 14.51 30.61 49.90
CA VAL A 38 15.55 31.11 50.80
C VAL A 38 14.88 31.86 51.95
N GLY A 39 15.02 31.33 53.17
CA GLY A 39 14.52 31.92 54.41
C GLY A 39 15.61 32.62 55.22
N ALA A 40 15.26 33.16 56.39
CA ALA A 40 16.16 33.93 57.24
C ALA A 40 17.35 33.13 57.82
N GLY A 41 17.29 31.79 57.77
CA GLY A 41 18.35 30.90 58.26
C GLY A 41 18.42 29.53 57.58
N SER A 42 17.57 29.27 56.58
CA SER A 42 17.59 28.01 55.84
C SER A 42 17.29 28.20 54.36
N VAL A 43 17.78 27.28 53.54
CA VAL A 43 17.43 27.14 52.12
C VAL A 43 16.71 25.81 51.94
N ARG A 44 15.53 25.84 51.32
CA ARG A 44 14.67 24.67 51.12
C ARG A 44 14.36 24.45 49.65
N TRP A 45 14.39 23.20 49.21
CA TRP A 45 14.04 22.79 47.84
C TRP A 45 12.77 21.94 47.86
N ASP A 46 11.68 22.47 47.31
CA ASP A 46 10.38 21.82 47.21
C ASP A 46 10.20 21.20 45.82
N PRO A 47 10.20 19.86 45.68
CA PRO A 47 10.06 19.20 44.39
C PRO A 47 8.72 19.50 43.71
N LEU A 48 8.74 19.82 42.42
CA LEU A 48 7.56 20.11 41.60
C LEU A 48 7.12 18.92 40.73
N VAL A 49 7.97 17.87 40.66
CA VAL A 49 7.72 16.67 39.87
C VAL A 49 7.60 15.41 40.75
N PRO A 50 6.80 14.39 40.34
CA PRO A 50 6.70 13.13 41.07
C PRO A 50 8.06 12.45 41.24
N ASN A 51 8.42 12.11 42.48
CA ASN A 51 9.70 11.49 42.84
C ASN A 51 9.54 10.48 43.99
N SER A 52 10.51 9.59 44.14
CA SER A 52 10.56 8.61 45.25
C SER A 52 11.50 9.03 46.39
N GLY A 53 11.91 10.31 46.41
CA GLY A 53 12.98 10.86 47.24
C GLY A 53 14.12 11.43 46.39
N GLY A 54 15.16 11.96 47.02
CA GLY A 54 16.29 12.57 46.30
C GLY A 54 17.42 12.98 47.22
N ALA A 55 18.43 13.65 46.67
CA ALA A 55 19.49 14.27 47.45
C ALA A 55 19.89 15.62 46.87
N VAL A 56 20.22 16.57 47.74
CA VAL A 56 20.87 17.84 47.38
C VAL A 56 22.33 17.77 47.81
N THR A 57 23.24 18.10 46.90
CA THR A 57 24.65 18.35 47.19
C THR A 57 24.90 19.86 47.11
N ILE A 58 25.51 20.44 48.13
CA ILE A 58 25.87 21.85 48.18
C ILE A 58 27.40 21.95 48.23
N SER A 59 27.98 22.68 47.29
CA SER A 59 29.41 22.96 47.19
C SER A 59 29.70 24.37 47.68
N PHE A 60 30.64 24.46 48.62
CA PHE A 60 30.97 25.69 49.34
C PHE A 60 32.08 26.46 48.58
N PRO A 61 32.20 27.77 48.79
CA PRO A 61 33.29 28.58 48.21
C PRO A 61 34.70 28.08 48.52
N ASP A 62 34.90 27.43 49.67
CA ASP A 62 36.19 26.91 50.13
C ASP A 62 36.49 25.47 49.66
N GLY A 63 35.65 24.92 48.78
CA GLY A 63 35.80 23.59 48.20
C GLY A 63 35.22 22.43 49.02
N ARG A 64 34.65 22.69 50.21
CA ARG A 64 33.88 21.69 50.95
C ARG A 64 32.55 21.39 50.24
N SER A 65 31.98 20.21 50.47
CA SER A 65 30.60 19.92 50.02
C SER A 65 29.83 19.10 51.05
N VAL A 66 28.52 19.31 51.10
CA VAL A 66 27.61 18.59 51.98
C VAL A 66 26.45 18.02 51.16
N LYS A 67 26.12 16.76 51.42
CA LYS A 67 25.02 16.05 50.75
C LYS A 67 23.94 15.67 51.74
N LYS A 68 22.69 16.00 51.44
CA LYS A 68 21.53 15.68 52.27
C LYS A 68 20.45 14.97 51.47
N ALA A 69 20.03 13.80 51.92
CA ALA A 69 19.00 12.98 51.29
C ALA A 69 17.63 13.19 51.92
N PHE A 70 16.56 13.05 51.13
CA PHE A 70 15.17 13.13 51.58
C PHE A 70 14.32 12.03 50.92
N LYS A 71 13.22 11.67 51.58
CA LYS A 71 12.30 10.61 51.13
C LYS A 71 11.16 11.17 50.29
N ALA A 72 10.43 10.29 49.60
CA ALA A 72 9.24 10.64 48.82
C ALA A 72 8.26 11.53 49.61
N GLY A 73 7.81 12.63 49.01
CA GLY A 73 6.91 13.60 49.65
C GLY A 73 7.59 14.57 50.62
N GLY A 74 8.90 14.47 50.84
CA GLY A 74 9.69 15.43 51.62
C GLY A 74 10.43 16.46 50.76
N SER A 75 11.01 17.45 51.43
CA SER A 75 11.86 18.51 50.84
C SER A 75 13.26 18.46 51.45
N ALA A 76 14.28 18.85 50.69
CA ALA A 76 15.62 19.04 51.23
C ALA A 76 15.71 20.42 51.88
N GLU A 77 16.32 20.51 53.06
CA GLU A 77 16.53 21.77 53.77
C GLU A 77 17.96 21.87 54.31
N PHE A 78 18.64 22.96 53.98
CA PHE A 78 19.95 23.36 54.48
C PHE A 78 19.76 24.47 55.51
N ASP A 79 20.01 24.16 56.78
CA ASP A 79 19.80 25.06 57.91
C ASP A 79 21.17 25.53 58.43
N LEU A 80 21.36 26.84 58.52
CA LEU A 80 22.60 27.46 58.99
C LEU A 80 22.85 27.25 60.49
N SER A 81 21.84 26.82 61.24
CA SER A 81 21.94 26.55 62.68
C SER A 81 22.40 25.13 63.01
N ASP A 82 22.63 24.28 62.01
CA ASP A 82 23.13 22.93 62.21
C ASP A 82 24.57 22.96 62.75
N ARG A 83 24.82 22.32 63.90
CA ARG A 83 26.14 22.31 64.57
C ARG A 83 27.26 21.71 63.70
N GLN A 84 26.91 20.95 62.66
CA GLN A 84 27.88 20.41 61.70
C GLN A 84 28.35 21.44 60.65
N LEU A 85 27.75 22.63 60.62
CA LEU A 85 27.97 23.68 59.62
C LEU A 85 28.49 24.99 60.26
N GLU A 86 29.13 24.94 61.43
CA GLU A 86 29.76 26.12 62.03
C GLU A 86 30.97 26.60 61.18
N GLY A 87 31.09 27.93 60.99
CA GLY A 87 32.21 28.55 60.26
C GLY A 87 32.09 28.48 58.73
N LEU A 88 30.89 28.78 58.19
CA LEU A 88 30.67 28.87 56.75
C LEU A 88 31.31 30.13 56.14
N PRO A 89 32.07 30.03 55.02
CA PRO A 89 32.67 31.18 54.36
C PRO A 89 31.61 32.06 53.68
N GLU A 90 31.89 33.36 53.57
CA GLU A 90 31.10 34.24 52.69
C GLU A 90 31.33 33.88 51.22
N GLY A 91 30.30 34.05 50.39
CA GLY A 91 30.40 33.82 48.95
C GLY A 91 29.26 33.01 48.35
N VAL A 92 29.47 32.53 47.12
CA VAL A 92 28.48 31.84 46.31
C VAL A 92 28.54 30.34 46.56
N TYR A 93 27.42 29.77 46.99
CA TYR A 93 27.20 28.34 47.18
C TYR A 93 26.48 27.78 45.95
N ASN A 94 26.99 26.68 45.39
CA ASN A 94 26.35 26.00 44.28
C ASN A 94 25.66 24.74 44.79
N TYR A 95 24.47 24.44 44.28
CA TYR A 95 23.75 23.22 44.62
C TYR A 95 23.46 22.38 43.37
N GLU A 96 23.41 21.07 43.58
CA GLU A 96 22.89 20.08 42.63
C GLU A 96 21.85 19.22 43.36
N LEU A 97 20.59 19.32 42.94
CA LEU A 97 19.48 18.48 43.37
C LEU A 97 19.32 17.33 42.38
N VAL A 98 19.33 16.09 42.87
CA VAL A 98 19.03 14.89 42.07
C VAL A 98 17.83 14.18 42.66
N LEU A 99 16.76 14.05 41.88
CA LEU A 99 15.53 13.34 42.24
C LEU A 99 15.57 11.90 41.75
N ALA A 100 15.13 10.97 42.61
CA ALA A 100 14.93 9.57 42.24
C ALA A 100 13.58 9.41 41.52
N PRO A 101 13.55 8.85 40.30
CA PRO A 101 12.31 8.69 39.55
C PRO A 101 11.35 7.69 40.22
N VAL A 102 10.05 7.83 39.98
CA VAL A 102 9.05 6.84 40.39
C VAL A 102 9.03 5.70 39.36
N LEU A 103 9.46 4.51 39.76
CA LEU A 103 9.55 3.34 38.88
C LEU A 103 8.24 2.53 38.87
N THR A 104 7.76 2.15 37.68
CA THR A 104 6.63 1.24 37.50
C THR A 104 7.01 -0.21 37.87
N ALA A 105 6.01 -1.08 38.12
CA ALA A 105 6.25 -2.48 38.50
C ALA A 105 7.10 -3.24 37.47
N GLY A 106 6.85 -3.01 36.17
CA GLY A 106 7.66 -3.62 35.09
C GLY A 106 9.11 -3.10 35.01
N GLN A 107 9.34 -1.83 35.37
CA GLN A 107 10.70 -1.26 35.43
C GLN A 107 11.49 -1.79 36.64
N LYS A 108 10.84 -1.99 37.78
CA LYS A 108 11.47 -2.63 38.96
C LYS A 108 11.90 -4.07 38.68
N GLU A 109 11.08 -4.85 37.97
CA GLU A 109 11.43 -6.23 37.61
C GLU A 109 12.61 -6.30 36.63
N THR A 110 12.69 -5.35 35.70
CA THR A 110 13.81 -5.23 34.75
C THR A 110 15.12 -4.87 35.47
N LEU A 111 15.06 -3.96 36.46
CA LEU A 111 16.21 -3.59 37.30
C LEU A 111 16.64 -4.72 38.24
N MET A 112 15.71 -5.54 38.74
CA MET A 112 16.03 -6.74 39.54
C MET A 112 16.73 -7.82 38.71
N LYS A 113 16.29 -8.04 37.45
CA LYS A 113 16.96 -8.98 36.53
C LYS A 113 18.38 -8.53 36.17
N ALA A 114 18.63 -7.22 36.07
CA ALA A 114 19.96 -6.67 35.79
C ALA A 114 20.94 -6.79 36.99
N ARG A 115 20.43 -6.97 38.21
CA ARG A 115 21.25 -7.09 39.43
C ARG A 115 21.66 -8.53 39.76
N GLY A 116 21.12 -9.52 39.05
CA GLY A 116 21.36 -10.95 39.28
C GLY A 116 22.42 -11.59 38.39
N ALA A 117 23.08 -10.82 37.51
CA ALA A 117 24.12 -11.29 36.61
C ALA A 117 25.44 -10.56 36.89
N ASP A 118 26.03 -10.88 38.05
CA ASP A 118 27.44 -10.63 38.31
C ASP A 118 28.24 -11.83 37.79
N ASP A 119 29.39 -11.54 37.17
CA ASP A 119 30.41 -12.44 36.60
C ASP A 119 30.34 -12.80 35.10
N ASP A 120 30.17 -11.80 34.22
CA ASP A 120 30.56 -11.93 32.81
C ASP A 120 31.33 -10.68 32.29
N PRO A 121 32.62 -10.80 31.90
CA PRO A 121 33.40 -9.71 31.32
C PRO A 121 32.84 -9.13 30.01
N GLU A 122 31.98 -9.86 29.29
CA GLU A 122 31.29 -9.36 28.09
C GLU A 122 30.04 -8.50 28.42
N ALA A 123 29.43 -8.71 29.59
CA ALA A 123 28.34 -7.88 30.09
C ALA A 123 28.79 -6.45 30.44
N GLN A 124 30.04 -6.27 30.89
CA GLN A 124 30.62 -4.95 31.20
C GLN A 124 30.81 -4.05 29.96
N ARG A 125 31.01 -4.62 28.76
CA ARG A 125 31.07 -3.84 27.50
C ARG A 125 29.69 -3.46 26.99
N ASN A 126 28.69 -4.30 27.21
CA ASN A 126 27.31 -4.04 26.80
C ASN A 126 26.53 -3.12 27.77
N LEU A 127 26.98 -2.99 29.02
CA LEU A 127 26.45 -2.03 30.00
C LEU A 127 26.72 -0.55 29.65
N ARG A 128 27.66 -0.25 28.75
CA ARG A 128 27.94 1.13 28.28
C ARG A 128 27.00 1.65 27.18
N LYS A 129 26.05 0.84 26.69
CA LYS A 129 25.21 1.19 25.52
C LYS A 129 23.69 0.98 25.74
N ARG A 130 23.16 1.29 26.93
CA ARG A 130 21.71 1.33 27.18
C ARG A 130 21.29 2.61 27.91
N PRO A 131 20.02 3.05 27.76
CA PRO A 131 19.60 4.40 28.10
C PRO A 131 19.83 4.63 29.58
N GLY A 132 20.65 5.62 29.91
CA GLY A 132 20.72 6.12 31.28
C GLY A 132 19.30 6.47 31.71
N MET A 133 18.88 5.99 32.88
CA MET A 133 17.68 6.53 33.53
C MET A 133 17.78 8.06 33.48
N PRO A 134 16.71 8.79 33.10
CA PRO A 134 16.78 10.24 33.08
C PRO A 134 17.18 10.71 34.48
N SER A 135 18.37 11.28 34.60
CA SER A 135 18.81 11.94 35.81
C SER A 135 17.98 13.20 35.93
N LEU A 136 16.97 13.16 36.79
CA LEU A 136 16.19 14.34 37.17
C LEU A 136 17.08 15.21 38.06
N ALA A 137 17.99 15.95 37.44
CA ALA A 137 18.97 16.81 38.12
C ALA A 137 18.69 18.29 37.82
N GLN A 138 18.72 19.12 38.87
CA GLN A 138 18.60 20.57 38.79
C GLN A 138 19.73 21.21 39.59
N SER A 139 20.47 22.14 38.99
CA SER A 139 21.51 22.91 39.66
C SER A 139 21.15 24.39 39.78
N GLY A 140 21.76 25.08 40.74
CA GLY A 140 21.65 26.53 40.89
C GLY A 140 22.59 27.05 41.97
N SER A 141 22.42 28.30 42.38
CA SER A 141 23.26 28.91 43.41
C SER A 141 22.48 29.84 44.35
N PHE A 142 23.06 30.06 45.53
CA PHE A 142 22.65 31.09 46.51
C PHE A 142 23.92 31.66 47.17
N SER A 143 23.82 32.82 47.80
CA SER A 143 24.99 33.47 48.45
C SER A 143 24.77 33.69 49.93
N ILE A 144 25.85 33.65 50.71
CA ILE A 144 25.87 34.15 52.09
C ILE A 144 26.67 35.46 52.09
N LEU A 145 26.03 36.54 52.53
CA LEU A 145 26.60 37.88 52.63
C LEU A 145 26.27 38.46 54.01
N ASN A 146 27.29 38.84 54.80
CA ASN A 146 27.14 39.35 56.17
C ASN A 146 26.29 38.44 57.08
N GLY A 147 26.41 37.12 56.92
CA GLY A 147 25.64 36.13 57.68
C GLY A 147 24.17 35.94 57.27
N ALA A 148 23.69 36.61 56.21
CA ALA A 148 22.34 36.45 55.67
C ALA A 148 22.33 35.68 54.34
N LEU A 149 21.32 34.83 54.13
CA LEU A 149 21.12 34.09 52.88
C LEU A 149 20.46 34.97 51.81
N VAL A 150 21.03 34.98 50.61
CA VAL A 150 20.54 35.75 49.47
C VAL A 150 20.28 34.81 48.30
N GLY A 151 19.02 34.74 47.86
CA GLY A 151 18.60 33.94 46.71
C GLY A 151 18.86 34.62 45.36
N PRO A 152 18.86 33.87 44.25
CA PRO A 152 19.01 34.42 42.91
C PRO A 152 17.80 35.33 42.59
N GLY A 153 18.06 36.64 42.45
CA GLY A 153 17.06 37.66 42.11
C GLY A 153 16.58 38.56 43.25
N ALA A 154 17.22 38.55 44.42
CA ALA A 154 16.89 39.49 45.50
C ALA A 154 17.41 40.91 45.19
N ILE A 155 16.49 41.88 45.11
CA ILE A 155 16.75 43.31 45.02
C ILE A 155 16.67 43.89 46.44
N GLU A 156 17.66 44.71 46.80
CA GLU A 156 17.77 45.44 48.06
C GLU A 156 16.53 46.34 48.30
N SER A 157 15.91 46.23 49.48
CA SER A 157 14.65 46.90 49.80
C SER A 157 14.85 48.34 50.28
N GLN A 158 14.36 49.32 49.50
CA GLN A 158 14.18 50.69 49.96
C GLN A 158 12.82 50.90 50.65
N ARG A 159 12.92 51.59 51.79
CA ARG A 159 11.93 52.24 52.67
C ARG A 159 10.58 52.66 52.04
N THR A 160 9.52 52.14 52.68
CA THR A 160 8.24 52.75 53.11
C THR A 160 7.69 54.02 52.42
N GLY A 161 6.45 53.91 51.91
CA GLY A 161 5.51 55.01 51.69
C GLY A 161 4.35 54.58 50.78
N SER A 162 3.30 53.96 51.33
CA SER A 162 1.99 54.58 51.57
C SER A 162 1.16 54.95 50.33
N THR A 163 -0.04 54.33 50.28
CA THR A 163 -1.35 54.88 49.88
C THR A 163 -1.78 54.99 48.40
N THR A 164 -2.74 54.09 48.07
CA THR A 164 -4.04 54.29 47.38
C THR A 164 -4.16 54.54 45.86
N ALA A 165 -5.24 53.95 45.34
CA ALA A 165 -5.69 53.81 43.96
C ALA A 165 -5.92 55.12 43.17
N PRO A 166 -5.93 55.08 41.82
CA PRO A 166 -6.27 56.25 41.02
C PRO A 166 -7.75 56.30 40.62
N GLN A 167 -8.43 57.39 40.96
CA GLN A 167 -9.63 57.85 40.24
C GLN A 167 -9.25 58.94 39.23
N LYS A 168 -9.82 58.81 38.03
CA LYS A 168 -9.77 59.77 36.92
C LYS A 168 -10.40 61.10 37.31
N ILE A 169 -9.71 62.22 37.05
CA ILE A 169 -10.36 63.53 36.82
C ILE A 169 -9.65 64.24 35.66
N LYS A 170 -10.43 64.64 34.65
CA LYS A 170 -10.06 65.54 33.54
C LYS A 170 -10.03 66.98 34.02
N GLN A 171 -9.06 67.81 33.60
CA GLN A 171 -9.24 69.26 33.42
C GLN A 171 -8.26 69.88 32.39
N PRO A 172 -8.56 71.06 31.81
CA PRO A 172 -8.08 71.53 30.51
C PRO A 172 -7.01 72.65 30.56
N VAL A 173 -6.52 72.99 29.36
CA VAL A 173 -5.38 73.86 29.03
C VAL A 173 -5.71 75.36 29.14
N THR A 174 -4.76 76.17 29.62
CA THR A 174 -4.61 77.61 29.27
C THR A 174 -3.12 78.02 29.37
N PRO A 175 -2.55 78.84 28.45
CA PRO A 175 -1.09 79.00 28.31
C PRO A 175 -0.53 80.19 29.11
N THR A 176 0.75 80.12 29.50
CA THR A 176 1.46 81.27 30.09
C THR A 176 2.84 81.46 29.45
N ARG A 177 3.15 82.75 29.19
CA ARG A 177 4.33 83.28 28.51
C ARG A 177 5.67 82.85 29.14
N VAL A 178 6.65 82.58 28.28
CA VAL A 178 8.04 82.32 28.67
C VAL A 178 8.74 83.64 29.01
N SER A 179 9.35 83.69 30.19
CA SER A 179 10.23 84.76 30.67
C SER A 179 11.60 84.73 29.99
N ALA A 180 12.17 85.93 29.77
CA ALA A 180 13.39 86.23 29.01
C ALA A 180 14.70 85.61 29.54
N ASN A 181 14.67 84.74 30.55
CA ASN A 181 15.84 84.01 31.05
C ASN A 181 16.04 82.63 30.39
N THR A 182 15.23 82.27 29.38
CA THR A 182 15.37 80.99 28.67
C THR A 182 16.31 81.09 27.45
N ILE A 183 16.54 82.29 26.90
CA ILE A 183 17.36 82.48 25.69
C ILE A 183 18.87 82.32 25.99
N THR A 184 19.31 82.56 27.23
CA THR A 184 20.74 82.41 27.61
C THR A 184 21.11 80.96 27.93
N ARG A 185 20.17 80.10 28.33
CA ARG A 185 20.44 78.66 28.55
C ARG A 185 20.40 77.81 27.27
N MET A 186 19.83 78.31 26.17
CA MET A 186 19.82 77.61 24.88
C MET A 186 21.10 77.79 24.04
N ARG A 187 22.04 78.67 24.43
CA ARG A 187 23.31 78.85 23.70
C ARG A 187 24.41 77.83 24.03
N ASN A 188 24.26 77.05 25.11
CA ASN A 188 25.26 76.05 25.53
C ASN A 188 24.84 74.60 25.31
N HIS A 189 23.62 74.34 24.83
CA HIS A 189 23.28 73.03 24.28
C HIS A 189 23.43 73.08 22.77
N ARG A 190 24.54 72.54 22.28
CA ARG A 190 24.62 72.02 20.92
C ARG A 190 23.48 71.00 20.78
N PHE A 191 22.34 71.43 20.26
CA PHE A 191 21.42 70.54 19.59
C PHE A 191 22.14 70.05 18.34
N SER A 192 22.91 68.98 18.50
CA SER A 192 23.26 68.12 17.38
C SER A 192 21.93 67.56 16.87
N LEU A 193 21.45 68.11 15.76
CA LEU A 193 20.63 67.35 14.83
C LEU A 193 21.51 66.17 14.42
N GLY A 194 21.35 65.07 15.13
CA GLY A 194 22.26 63.93 15.12
C GLY A 194 22.23 63.22 13.79
N VAL A 195 22.99 63.73 12.82
CA VAL A 195 23.63 62.87 11.83
C VAL A 195 24.56 61.98 12.64
N ARG A 196 24.10 60.75 12.91
CA ARG A 196 25.01 59.70 13.35
C ARG A 196 25.82 59.35 12.10
N PRO A 197 27.15 59.56 12.09
CA PRO A 197 27.94 59.08 10.96
C PRO A 197 27.76 57.56 10.86
N ASP A 198 27.60 57.06 9.64
CA ASP A 198 27.66 55.63 9.39
C ASP A 198 29.10 55.18 9.61
N ASP A 199 29.27 54.09 10.36
CA ASP A 199 30.58 53.48 10.56
C ASP A 199 30.90 52.59 9.35
N VAL A 200 31.75 53.09 8.45
CA VAL A 200 32.32 52.31 7.35
C VAL A 200 33.75 51.92 7.72
N ILE A 201 33.96 50.64 7.99
CA ILE A 201 35.30 50.07 8.20
C ILE A 201 35.78 49.58 6.83
N ALA A 202 36.72 50.31 6.21
CA ALA A 202 37.19 50.05 4.84
C ALA A 202 38.12 48.82 4.71
N ASP A 203 38.36 48.10 5.80
CA ASP A 203 39.23 46.93 5.88
C ASP A 203 38.51 45.79 6.65
N ASP A 204 39.15 44.63 6.75
CA ASP A 204 38.62 43.47 7.45
C ASP A 204 38.30 43.79 8.91
N THR A 205 37.07 43.50 9.33
CA THR A 205 36.65 43.66 10.72
C THR A 205 36.72 42.32 11.45
N ILE A 206 37.66 42.19 12.38
CA ILE A 206 37.78 41.01 13.26
C ILE A 206 37.23 41.37 14.64
N ILE A 207 36.12 40.73 15.02
CA ILE A 207 35.53 40.86 16.35
C ILE A 207 35.96 39.65 17.19
N GLN A 208 36.76 39.90 18.22
CA GLN A 208 37.06 38.89 19.24
C GLN A 208 35.96 38.90 20.31
N GLY A 209 35.15 37.84 20.37
CA GLY A 209 34.01 37.73 21.27
C GLY A 209 32.71 37.52 20.48
N SER A 210 31.69 38.35 20.76
CA SER A 210 30.37 38.24 20.12
C SER A 210 29.88 39.57 19.58
N LEU A 211 29.06 39.52 18.53
CA LEU A 211 28.42 40.67 17.88
C LEU A 211 26.89 40.61 18.07
N CYS A 212 26.28 41.74 18.46
CA CYS A 212 24.84 41.93 18.39
C CYS A 212 24.50 42.98 17.33
N VAL A 213 23.58 42.65 16.43
CA VAL A 213 23.06 43.55 15.39
C VAL A 213 21.53 43.66 15.52
N GLY A 214 21.02 44.88 15.47
CA GLY A 214 19.59 45.16 15.50
C GLY A 214 19.19 46.15 16.60
N LEU A 215 17.95 46.64 16.52
CA LEU A 215 17.42 47.70 17.38
C LEU A 215 17.29 47.28 18.86
N ASP A 216 17.20 45.98 19.13
CA ASP A 216 16.96 45.44 20.48
C ASP A 216 18.26 44.95 21.16
N CYS A 217 19.42 45.25 20.59
CA CYS A 217 20.72 45.01 21.21
C CYS A 217 20.95 45.98 22.38
N VAL A 218 21.52 45.47 23.50
CA VAL A 218 21.76 46.28 24.70
C VAL A 218 23.22 46.21 25.16
N ASN A 219 23.69 47.28 25.78
CA ASN A 219 25.04 47.34 26.33
C ASN A 219 25.21 46.35 27.50
N GLY A 220 26.32 45.60 27.52
CA GLY A 220 26.62 44.61 28.57
C GLY A 220 25.82 43.30 28.48
N GLU A 221 25.23 42.98 27.34
CA GLU A 221 24.50 41.73 27.13
C GLU A 221 25.39 40.49 27.29
N THR A 222 24.87 39.45 27.94
CA THR A 222 25.53 38.14 28.03
C THR A 222 25.15 37.26 26.83
N PHE A 223 26.16 36.85 26.06
CA PHE A 223 25.97 36.09 24.81
C PHE A 223 25.88 34.57 24.99
N GLY A 224 26.28 34.02 26.14
CA GLY A 224 26.30 32.58 26.34
C GLY A 224 27.15 31.87 25.27
N PHE A 225 26.51 31.02 24.47
CA PHE A 225 27.16 30.29 23.38
C PHE A 225 27.01 30.97 22.00
N ASP A 226 26.31 32.09 21.91
CA ASP A 226 26.06 32.77 20.64
C ASP A 226 27.24 33.66 20.25
N THR A 227 27.82 33.42 19.08
CA THR A 227 28.83 34.33 18.51
C THR A 227 28.21 35.55 17.84
N ILE A 228 27.03 35.40 17.22
CA ILE A 228 26.30 36.49 16.55
C ILE A 228 24.83 36.43 16.97
N ARG A 229 24.26 37.57 17.37
CA ARG A 229 22.82 37.74 17.64
C ARG A 229 22.22 38.80 16.74
N LEU A 230 21.13 38.45 16.07
CA LEU A 230 20.27 39.39 15.35
C LEU A 230 19.04 39.65 16.21
N LYS A 231 18.79 40.90 16.62
CA LYS A 231 17.74 41.25 17.59
C LYS A 231 16.91 42.44 17.12
N GLU A 232 15.76 42.12 16.55
CA GLU A 232 14.67 43.03 16.19
C GLU A 232 13.44 42.21 15.78
N ASN A 233 12.34 42.87 15.40
CA ASN A 233 11.12 42.19 14.94
C ASN A 233 11.32 41.39 13.63
N ASN A 234 12.19 41.86 12.73
CA ASN A 234 12.38 41.30 11.40
C ASN A 234 13.87 40.97 11.15
N THR A 235 14.32 39.82 11.63
CA THR A 235 15.74 39.44 11.52
C THR A 235 16.03 38.84 10.14
N ARG A 236 16.98 39.44 9.41
CA ARG A 236 17.36 39.05 8.04
C ARG A 236 18.88 39.13 7.87
N ILE A 237 19.42 38.27 7.02
CA ILE A 237 20.76 38.46 6.44
C ILE A 237 20.58 38.61 4.94
N GLN A 238 20.85 39.81 4.43
CA GLN A 238 20.71 40.12 3.01
C GLN A 238 22.05 39.91 2.30
N PHE A 239 22.01 39.16 1.21
CA PHE A 239 23.09 39.04 0.23
C PHE A 239 22.67 39.85 -0.99
N GLU A 240 23.19 41.07 -1.08
CA GLU A 240 22.96 41.98 -2.20
C GLU A 240 24.10 41.84 -3.21
N ASP A 241 23.79 41.33 -4.38
CA ASP A 241 24.72 41.22 -5.50
C ASP A 241 24.77 42.56 -6.24
N THR A 242 25.92 43.23 -6.14
CA THR A 242 26.19 44.54 -6.77
C THR A 242 26.99 44.41 -8.07
N SER A 243 27.17 43.18 -8.57
CA SER A 243 27.92 42.91 -9.79
C SER A 243 27.28 43.55 -11.03
N ALA A 244 28.08 43.81 -12.05
CA ALA A 244 27.64 44.40 -13.33
C ALA A 244 27.50 43.33 -14.43
N SER A 245 27.23 43.76 -15.68
CA SER A 245 26.99 42.84 -16.80
C SER A 245 28.09 41.80 -16.99
N GLY A 246 27.71 40.53 -17.14
CA GLY A 246 28.63 39.39 -17.30
C GLY A 246 28.71 38.48 -16.07
N PHE A 247 28.12 38.89 -14.94
CA PHE A 247 28.02 38.10 -13.70
C PHE A 247 26.55 37.79 -13.36
N PRO A 248 26.29 36.80 -12.49
CA PRO A 248 24.99 36.67 -11.84
C PRO A 248 24.59 37.99 -11.15
N LEU A 249 23.29 38.25 -11.06
CA LEU A 249 22.73 39.49 -10.49
C LEU A 249 21.68 39.19 -9.41
N ASN A 250 21.67 37.96 -8.88
CA ASN A 250 20.57 37.51 -8.04
C ASN A 250 20.84 37.78 -6.57
N ASN A 251 19.89 38.44 -5.91
CA ASN A 251 19.96 38.69 -4.49
C ASN A 251 19.39 37.51 -3.71
N TRP A 252 19.98 37.22 -2.54
CA TRP A 252 19.53 36.16 -1.65
C TRP A 252 19.30 36.70 -0.25
N GLN A 253 18.46 36.03 0.53
CA GLN A 253 18.22 36.38 1.91
C GLN A 253 18.05 35.13 2.77
N ILE A 254 18.69 35.14 3.96
CA ILE A 254 18.30 34.24 5.06
C ILE A 254 17.26 34.99 5.90
N ARG A 255 16.10 34.38 6.07
CA ARG A 255 14.94 34.99 6.72
C ARG A 255 14.46 34.15 7.89
N ALA A 256 14.31 34.78 9.05
CA ALA A 256 13.62 34.17 10.19
C ALA A 256 12.26 34.86 10.42
N ASN A 257 11.19 34.06 10.36
CA ASN A 257 9.80 34.46 10.55
C ASN A 257 9.27 35.46 9.51
N SER A 258 7.94 35.52 9.38
CA SER A 258 7.27 36.55 8.57
C SER A 258 7.28 37.92 9.24
N SER A 259 7.22 39.00 8.47
CA SER A 259 7.21 40.37 9.00
C SER A 259 5.87 40.85 9.58
N ALA A 260 4.76 40.13 9.31
CA ALA A 260 3.42 40.53 9.75
C ALA A 260 3.13 40.08 11.19
N ALA A 261 2.41 40.93 11.95
CA ALA A 261 1.95 40.57 13.28
C ALA A 261 1.06 39.32 13.23
N GLY A 262 1.42 38.28 14.00
CA GLY A 262 0.73 36.99 14.00
C GLY A 262 1.01 36.09 12.79
N GLY A 263 2.01 36.42 11.98
CA GLY A 263 2.38 35.58 10.84
C GLY A 263 3.24 34.36 11.21
N ALA A 264 3.74 33.67 10.18
CA ALA A 264 4.41 32.36 10.32
C ALA A 264 5.78 32.44 11.00
N SER A 265 6.14 31.39 11.74
CA SER A 265 7.44 31.22 12.38
C SER A 265 8.25 30.13 11.67
N PHE A 266 9.39 30.50 11.10
CA PHE A 266 10.22 29.62 10.26
C PHE A 266 11.65 30.15 10.11
N LEU A 267 12.53 29.33 9.53
CA LEU A 267 13.80 29.77 8.95
C LEU A 267 13.82 29.38 7.46
N ALA A 268 14.15 30.34 6.59
CA ALA A 268 14.11 30.15 5.15
C ALA A 268 15.31 30.74 4.40
N PHE A 269 15.61 30.14 3.24
CA PHE A 269 16.40 30.75 2.18
C PHE A 269 15.44 31.31 1.14
N VAL A 270 15.64 32.58 0.78
CA VAL A 270 14.72 33.34 -0.05
C VAL A 270 15.49 33.89 -1.25
N ASP A 271 14.97 33.62 -2.44
CA ASP A 271 15.37 34.25 -3.69
C ASP A 271 14.68 35.63 -3.80
N GLN A 272 15.49 36.69 -3.82
CA GLN A 272 15.03 38.08 -3.85
C GLN A 272 15.02 38.68 -5.26
N GLY A 273 15.41 37.92 -6.29
CA GLY A 273 15.55 38.44 -7.65
C GLY A 273 16.57 39.58 -7.78
N ALA A 274 16.52 40.29 -8.90
CA ALA A 274 17.47 41.37 -9.21
C ALA A 274 17.20 42.68 -8.44
N SER A 275 15.97 42.92 -7.95
CA SER A 275 15.59 44.18 -7.30
C SER A 275 15.83 44.21 -5.78
N GLY A 276 16.08 43.06 -5.16
CA GLY A 276 16.56 42.95 -3.76
C GLY A 276 15.54 43.30 -2.66
N ASN A 277 15.81 42.80 -1.45
CA ASN A 277 15.24 43.19 -0.15
C ASN A 277 13.71 43.43 -0.07
N SER A 278 12.89 42.47 -0.52
CA SER A 278 11.43 42.49 -0.38
C SER A 278 10.89 41.35 0.49
N GLU A 279 9.78 41.58 1.19
CA GLU A 279 9.03 40.52 1.87
C GLU A 279 8.44 39.51 0.85
N THR A 280 8.24 39.92 -0.40
CA THR A 280 7.64 39.10 -1.48
C THR A 280 8.64 38.19 -2.22
N GLY A 281 9.88 38.07 -1.74
CA GLY A 281 10.86 37.14 -2.31
C GLY A 281 10.36 35.68 -2.29
N THR A 282 10.84 34.88 -3.22
CA THR A 282 10.43 33.47 -3.35
C THR A 282 11.17 32.63 -2.33
N ILE A 283 10.44 32.01 -1.40
CA ILE A 283 11.00 31.04 -0.46
C ILE A 283 11.37 29.77 -1.24
N VAL A 284 12.66 29.45 -1.33
CA VAL A 284 13.17 28.27 -2.05
C VAL A 284 13.37 27.07 -1.13
N PHE A 285 13.58 27.34 0.16
CA PHE A 285 13.65 26.33 1.22
C PHE A 285 13.19 26.94 2.53
N GLU A 286 12.33 26.22 3.25
CA GLU A 286 11.78 26.63 4.53
C GLU A 286 11.75 25.46 5.50
N VAL A 287 12.03 25.76 6.77
CA VAL A 287 11.75 24.86 7.88
C VAL A 287 10.91 25.62 8.90
N ASP A 288 9.67 25.17 9.06
CA ASP A 288 8.76 25.69 10.07
C ASP A 288 9.31 25.47 11.48
N ALA A 289 9.02 26.43 12.35
CA ALA A 289 9.27 26.26 13.78
C ALA A 289 8.56 25.00 14.29
N SER A 290 9.26 24.23 15.14
CA SER A 290 8.79 22.94 15.67
C SER A 290 8.76 21.78 14.68
N ALA A 291 9.34 21.92 13.48
CA ALA A 291 9.61 20.77 12.62
C ALA A 291 10.38 19.67 13.40
N PRO A 292 9.96 18.39 13.36
CA PRO A 292 10.62 17.32 14.09
C PRO A 292 12.10 17.16 13.74
N ALA A 293 12.87 16.59 14.67
CA ALA A 293 14.26 16.26 14.43
C ALA A 293 14.41 15.37 13.18
N ASN A 294 15.38 15.72 12.33
CA ASN A 294 15.65 15.01 11.08
C ASN A 294 14.47 15.00 10.09
N SER A 295 13.63 16.04 10.09
CA SER A 295 12.54 16.20 9.11
C SER A 295 13.06 16.03 7.67
N LEU A 296 14.19 16.67 7.36
CA LEU A 296 15.01 16.40 6.18
C LEU A 296 16.47 16.34 6.61
N LYS A 297 17.17 15.25 6.30
CA LYS A 297 18.57 15.06 6.65
C LYS A 297 19.37 14.55 5.46
N VAL A 298 20.43 15.23 5.09
CA VAL A 298 21.48 14.66 4.23
C VAL A 298 22.56 14.08 5.13
N SER A 299 22.86 12.80 4.95
CA SER A 299 23.89 12.07 5.69
C SER A 299 25.28 12.29 5.06
N SER A 300 26.35 11.99 5.81
CA SER A 300 27.72 12.04 5.30
C SER A 300 28.01 11.05 4.17
N SER A 301 27.17 10.03 3.99
CA SER A 301 27.20 9.11 2.85
C SER A 301 26.37 9.59 1.65
N GLY A 302 25.88 10.83 1.66
CA GLY A 302 25.10 11.42 0.55
C GLY A 302 23.63 10.98 0.49
N LYS A 303 23.15 10.17 1.43
CA LYS A 303 21.77 9.67 1.47
C LYS A 303 20.83 10.67 2.16
N VAL A 304 19.59 10.74 1.69
CA VAL A 304 18.53 11.62 2.21
C VAL A 304 17.59 10.84 3.13
N GLY A 305 17.50 11.27 4.39
CA GLY A 305 16.53 10.82 5.37
C GLY A 305 15.37 11.79 5.50
N ILE A 306 14.15 11.25 5.51
CA ILE A 306 12.93 11.97 5.86
C ILE A 306 12.42 11.37 7.18
N ARG A 307 12.46 12.17 8.25
CA ARG A 307 12.21 11.74 9.65
C ARG A 307 13.16 10.66 10.16
N THR A 308 14.40 10.62 9.65
CA THR A 308 15.44 9.68 10.12
C THR A 308 16.83 10.28 10.02
N ALA A 309 17.64 10.08 11.06
CA ALA A 309 19.04 10.52 11.10
C ALA A 309 20.00 9.55 10.37
N THR A 310 19.57 8.29 10.17
CA THR A 310 20.39 7.20 9.64
C THR A 310 19.71 6.56 8.42
N PRO A 311 19.65 7.26 7.28
CA PRO A 311 19.08 6.71 6.05
C PRO A 311 19.83 5.44 5.60
N GLY A 312 19.11 4.32 5.45
CA GLY A 312 19.69 3.03 5.03
C GLY A 312 19.86 2.92 3.51
N LEU A 313 18.98 3.59 2.77
CA LEU A 313 18.98 3.71 1.31
C LEU A 313 19.14 5.18 0.91
N ASP A 314 19.38 5.43 -0.37
CA ASP A 314 19.60 6.78 -0.91
C ASP A 314 18.47 7.75 -0.56
N VAL A 315 17.23 7.24 -0.49
CA VAL A 315 16.10 7.91 0.15
C VAL A 315 15.49 6.97 1.18
N HIS A 316 15.36 7.43 2.42
CA HIS A 316 14.72 6.67 3.50
C HIS A 316 13.64 7.53 4.17
N VAL A 317 12.37 7.15 3.99
CA VAL A 317 11.22 7.73 4.70
C VAL A 317 10.90 6.88 5.91
N ASN A 318 10.92 7.46 7.10
CA ASN A 318 10.53 6.80 8.34
C ASN A 318 9.19 7.38 8.84
N ALA A 319 8.21 6.52 9.07
CA ALA A 319 6.89 6.88 9.59
C ALA A 319 6.32 5.71 10.40
N SER A 320 5.54 5.99 11.44
CA SER A 320 4.91 4.96 12.27
C SER A 320 3.74 4.24 11.59
N ASP A 321 3.14 4.88 10.58
CA ASP A 321 2.04 4.35 9.81
C ASP A 321 2.19 4.82 8.35
N THR A 322 2.18 3.86 7.43
CA THR A 322 2.12 4.05 5.97
C THR A 322 3.09 5.12 5.43
N PRO A 323 4.42 4.92 5.53
CA PRO A 323 5.36 5.72 4.75
C PRO A 323 5.02 5.64 3.26
N ALA A 324 4.93 6.81 2.62
CA ALA A 324 4.52 6.93 1.23
C ALA A 324 5.17 8.14 0.56
N PHE A 325 5.22 8.09 -0.77
CA PHE A 325 5.51 9.22 -1.63
C PHE A 325 4.24 9.61 -2.38
N ARG A 326 3.99 10.92 -2.48
CA ARG A 326 2.87 11.47 -3.24
C ARG A 326 3.38 12.17 -4.50
N MET A 327 2.71 11.90 -5.60
CA MET A 327 2.86 12.56 -6.88
C MET A 327 1.56 13.27 -7.18
N GLU A 328 1.60 14.59 -7.32
CA GLU A 328 0.41 15.42 -7.55
C GLU A 328 0.60 16.26 -8.81
N GLN A 329 -0.28 16.06 -9.78
CA GLN A 329 -0.50 16.95 -10.91
C GLN A 329 -1.72 17.81 -10.58
N ASN A 330 -1.53 19.12 -10.46
CA ASN A 330 -2.63 20.06 -10.35
C ASN A 330 -3.13 20.51 -11.74
N SER A 331 -4.13 21.40 -11.76
CA SER A 331 -4.72 21.91 -12.99
C SER A 331 -4.12 23.22 -13.51
N SER A 332 -3.07 23.77 -12.88
CA SER A 332 -2.52 25.08 -13.28
C SER A 332 -1.88 25.04 -14.68
N GLY A 333 -1.37 23.87 -15.08
CA GLY A 333 -0.85 23.62 -16.43
C GLY A 333 -1.92 23.24 -17.48
N GLY A 334 -3.21 23.32 -17.16
CA GLY A 334 -4.30 22.99 -18.08
C GLY A 334 -4.61 21.49 -18.26
N PHE A 335 -3.92 20.61 -17.53
CA PHE A 335 -4.22 19.17 -17.50
C PHE A 335 -5.21 18.83 -16.39
N THR A 336 -5.96 17.74 -16.53
CA THR A 336 -6.83 17.25 -15.46
C THR A 336 -5.99 16.89 -14.23
N ALA A 337 -6.38 17.39 -13.06
CA ALA A 337 -5.65 17.11 -11.83
C ALA A 337 -5.65 15.62 -11.50
N GLN A 338 -4.51 15.08 -11.07
CA GLN A 338 -4.32 13.68 -10.72
C GLN A 338 -3.36 13.56 -9.54
N THR A 339 -3.70 12.73 -8.56
CA THR A 339 -2.85 12.48 -7.40
C THR A 339 -2.69 10.98 -7.18
N TRP A 340 -1.44 10.55 -7.11
CA TRP A 340 -1.06 9.16 -6.93
C TRP A 340 -0.13 9.03 -5.73
N ASP A 341 -0.34 7.99 -4.92
CA ASP A 341 0.57 7.63 -3.83
C ASP A 341 1.22 6.27 -4.11
N ILE A 342 2.50 6.14 -3.77
CA ILE A 342 3.19 4.86 -3.63
C ILE A 342 3.49 4.68 -2.15
N GLY A 343 2.90 3.67 -1.53
CA GLY A 343 2.97 3.47 -0.08
C GLY A 343 3.22 2.03 0.31
N ALA A 344 3.73 1.85 1.52
CA ALA A 344 3.92 0.54 2.12
C ALA A 344 3.63 0.57 3.62
N ASN A 345 3.01 -0.48 4.15
CA ASN A 345 2.75 -0.67 5.57
C ASN A 345 2.65 -2.16 5.92
N GLU A 346 2.24 -2.47 7.15
CA GLU A 346 2.07 -3.84 7.65
C GLU A 346 1.02 -4.65 6.90
N ALA A 347 0.12 -4.01 6.16
CA ALA A 347 -0.93 -4.67 5.41
C ALA A 347 -0.57 -4.91 3.94
N ASN A 348 0.24 -4.05 3.31
CA ASN A 348 0.64 -4.15 1.90
C ASN A 348 1.64 -3.09 1.44
N TRP A 349 2.28 -3.37 0.30
CA TRP A 349 2.82 -2.38 -0.62
C TRP A 349 1.80 -2.09 -1.73
N PHE A 350 1.63 -0.83 -2.14
CA PHE A 350 0.58 -0.45 -3.07
C PHE A 350 0.85 0.81 -3.89
N VAL A 351 0.12 0.91 -5.00
CA VAL A 351 -0.08 2.15 -5.77
C VAL A 351 -1.53 2.58 -5.60
N ARG A 352 -1.75 3.84 -5.20
CA ARG A 352 -3.08 4.41 -4.90
C ARG A 352 -3.42 5.56 -5.82
N ASP A 353 -4.57 5.46 -6.47
CA ASP A 353 -5.23 6.56 -7.18
C ASP A 353 -6.06 7.36 -6.17
N VAL A 354 -5.52 8.48 -5.68
CA VAL A 354 -6.18 9.32 -4.67
C VAL A 354 -7.38 10.04 -5.30
N THR A 355 -7.22 10.60 -6.50
CA THR A 355 -8.27 11.33 -7.22
C THR A 355 -9.44 10.43 -7.60
N GLY A 356 -9.17 9.19 -7.99
CA GLY A 356 -10.18 8.16 -8.32
C GLY A 356 -10.89 7.53 -7.12
N GLY A 357 -10.86 8.16 -5.94
CA GLY A 357 -11.50 7.66 -4.73
C GLY A 357 -10.64 6.70 -3.91
N SER A 358 -9.31 6.92 -3.88
CA SER A 358 -8.35 6.09 -3.14
C SER A 358 -8.33 4.61 -3.57
N ARG A 359 -8.53 4.34 -4.86
CA ARG A 359 -8.49 2.98 -5.43
C ARG A 359 -7.07 2.44 -5.39
N LEU A 360 -6.93 1.13 -5.25
CA LEU A 360 -5.65 0.43 -5.16
C LEU A 360 -5.46 -0.53 -6.34
N PRO A 361 -5.16 -0.02 -7.55
CA PRO A 361 -5.03 -0.83 -8.76
C PRO A 361 -3.87 -1.83 -8.72
N LEU A 362 -2.83 -1.56 -7.90
CA LEU A 362 -1.73 -2.49 -7.66
C LEU A 362 -1.50 -2.63 -6.16
N ARG A 363 -1.47 -3.88 -5.68
CA ARG A 363 -1.25 -4.21 -4.28
C ARG A 363 -0.51 -5.54 -4.16
N ILE A 364 0.54 -5.57 -3.35
CA ILE A 364 1.25 -6.77 -2.94
C ILE A 364 1.12 -6.88 -1.42
N ARG A 365 0.60 -8.02 -0.94
CA ARG A 365 0.46 -8.27 0.51
C ARG A 365 1.74 -8.87 1.10
N PRO A 366 2.02 -8.64 2.39
CA PRO A 366 3.11 -9.32 3.08
C PRO A 366 3.01 -10.85 2.91
N GLY A 367 4.13 -11.50 2.66
CA GLY A 367 4.19 -12.95 2.44
C GLY A 367 3.82 -13.42 1.02
N ALA A 368 3.57 -12.51 0.07
CA ALA A 368 3.46 -12.88 -1.34
C ALA A 368 4.73 -13.62 -1.82
N THR A 369 4.55 -14.65 -2.64
CA THR A 369 5.64 -15.49 -3.16
C THR A 369 6.55 -14.71 -4.12
N THR A 370 7.80 -15.14 -4.22
CA THR A 370 8.73 -14.62 -5.25
C THR A 370 8.10 -14.75 -6.63
N SER A 371 8.25 -13.70 -7.45
CA SER A 371 7.68 -13.63 -8.80
C SER A 371 6.17 -13.84 -8.84
N SER A 372 5.44 -13.36 -7.82
CA SER A 372 3.96 -13.30 -7.81
C SER A 372 3.41 -12.64 -9.08
N VAL A 373 4.08 -11.57 -9.54
CA VAL A 373 4.00 -11.04 -10.91
C VAL A 373 5.41 -10.68 -11.32
N ASP A 374 5.86 -11.19 -12.46
CA ASP A 374 7.19 -10.95 -13.01
C ASP A 374 7.06 -10.55 -14.48
N ILE A 375 7.83 -9.55 -14.91
CA ILE A 375 7.89 -9.15 -16.32
C ILE A 375 9.33 -9.37 -16.77
N SER A 376 9.52 -10.42 -17.55
CA SER A 376 10.84 -10.79 -18.08
C SER A 376 11.35 -9.76 -19.11
N ALA A 377 12.67 -9.80 -19.38
CA ALA A 377 13.33 -8.93 -20.36
C ALA A 377 12.78 -9.07 -21.79
N THR A 378 12.10 -10.18 -22.12
CA THR A 378 11.44 -10.38 -23.43
C THR A 378 10.01 -9.84 -23.47
N GLY A 379 9.56 -9.19 -22.38
CA GLY A 379 8.22 -8.65 -22.21
C GLY A 379 7.15 -9.70 -21.90
N ASN A 380 7.53 -10.94 -21.61
CA ASN A 380 6.60 -11.97 -21.17
C ASN A 380 6.26 -11.78 -19.68
N VAL A 381 5.00 -12.00 -19.31
CA VAL A 381 4.52 -11.90 -17.93
C VAL A 381 4.43 -13.29 -17.30
N GLY A 382 5.15 -13.48 -16.19
CA GLY A 382 5.09 -14.65 -15.34
C GLY A 382 4.23 -14.41 -14.10
N ILE A 383 3.41 -15.39 -13.75
CA ILE A 383 2.69 -15.46 -12.47
C ILE A 383 3.22 -16.70 -11.72
N ASN A 384 3.90 -16.48 -10.59
CA ASN A 384 4.68 -17.47 -9.84
C ASN A 384 5.84 -18.12 -10.64
N THR A 385 6.41 -17.39 -11.60
CA THR A 385 7.61 -17.81 -12.34
C THR A 385 8.42 -16.59 -12.79
N ALA A 386 9.73 -16.64 -12.57
CA ALA A 386 10.68 -15.62 -13.04
C ALA A 386 11.18 -15.89 -14.47
N SER A 387 10.79 -17.02 -15.07
CA SER A 387 11.26 -17.48 -16.38
C SER A 387 10.09 -17.90 -17.26
N PRO A 388 9.16 -16.97 -17.58
CA PRO A 388 7.99 -17.29 -18.38
C PRO A 388 8.37 -17.74 -19.80
N THR A 389 7.90 -18.91 -20.22
CA THR A 389 8.19 -19.46 -21.57
C THR A 389 7.18 -19.03 -22.64
N ALA A 390 6.12 -18.33 -22.25
CA ALA A 390 5.07 -17.81 -23.12
C ALA A 390 4.73 -16.36 -22.74
N LYS A 391 3.94 -15.66 -23.58
CA LYS A 391 3.56 -14.25 -23.34
C LYS A 391 2.88 -14.02 -21.99
N LEU A 392 2.05 -14.98 -21.57
CA LEU A 392 1.53 -15.11 -20.23
C LEU A 392 1.80 -16.54 -19.78
N ASP A 393 2.55 -16.72 -18.70
CA ASP A 393 2.88 -18.02 -18.12
C ASP A 393 2.43 -18.04 -16.66
N VAL A 394 1.54 -18.97 -16.32
CA VAL A 394 1.01 -19.13 -14.97
C VAL A 394 1.49 -20.45 -14.41
N ASN A 395 2.44 -20.38 -13.47
CA ASN A 395 2.92 -21.54 -12.75
C ASN A 395 1.99 -21.83 -11.56
N GLY A 396 0.94 -22.61 -11.82
CA GLY A 396 -0.07 -22.99 -10.84
C GLY A 396 -1.48 -22.98 -11.41
N THR A 397 -2.49 -22.99 -10.53
CA THR A 397 -3.90 -22.92 -10.94
C THR A 397 -4.34 -21.46 -11.10
N ALA A 398 -4.93 -21.13 -12.26
CA ALA A 398 -5.60 -19.87 -12.49
C ALA A 398 -7.12 -20.03 -12.28
N LEU A 399 -7.71 -19.16 -11.45
CA LEU A 399 -9.16 -19.04 -11.32
C LEU A 399 -9.64 -17.83 -12.12
N THR A 400 -10.47 -18.05 -13.14
CA THR A 400 -11.10 -16.99 -13.93
C THR A 400 -12.57 -16.84 -13.52
N ARG A 401 -12.99 -15.65 -13.08
CA ARG A 401 -14.35 -15.42 -12.54
C ARG A 401 -15.42 -15.09 -13.57
N ASP A 402 -15.04 -14.80 -14.81
CA ASP A 402 -15.96 -14.46 -15.90
C ASP A 402 -15.66 -15.29 -17.15
N ALA A 403 -14.64 -14.86 -17.92
CA ALA A 403 -14.23 -15.54 -19.14
C ALA A 403 -12.73 -15.40 -19.40
N LEU A 404 -12.17 -16.41 -20.04
CA LEU A 404 -10.88 -16.32 -20.72
C LEU A 404 -11.15 -16.20 -22.22
N THR A 405 -10.91 -15.02 -22.78
CA THR A 405 -11.08 -14.73 -24.20
C THR A 405 -9.72 -14.69 -24.89
N VAL A 406 -9.54 -15.50 -25.92
CA VAL A 406 -8.38 -15.45 -26.82
C VAL A 406 -8.81 -14.70 -28.08
N LYS A 407 -8.05 -13.65 -28.43
CA LYS A 407 -8.27 -12.84 -29.63
C LYS A 407 -7.10 -13.00 -30.60
N ALA A 408 -7.40 -13.00 -31.89
CA ALA A 408 -6.40 -12.83 -32.94
C ALA A 408 -5.99 -11.35 -33.09
N GLY A 409 -4.90 -11.07 -33.82
CA GLY A 409 -4.28 -9.73 -33.92
C GLY A 409 -5.17 -8.58 -34.43
N ALA A 410 -6.33 -8.88 -35.01
CA ALA A 410 -7.34 -7.89 -35.42
C ALA A 410 -8.47 -7.68 -34.39
N GLY A 411 -8.33 -8.20 -33.17
CA GLY A 411 -9.33 -8.11 -32.10
C GLY A 411 -10.49 -9.13 -32.21
N ASN A 412 -10.49 -9.96 -33.26
CA ASN A 412 -11.47 -11.04 -33.45
C ASN A 412 -11.33 -12.08 -32.33
N GLU A 413 -12.42 -12.38 -31.62
CA GLU A 413 -12.48 -13.50 -30.68
C GLU A 413 -12.39 -14.81 -31.48
N VAL A 414 -11.43 -15.66 -31.12
CA VAL A 414 -11.23 -16.98 -31.75
C VAL A 414 -11.56 -18.12 -30.80
N ALA A 415 -11.38 -17.92 -29.49
CA ALA A 415 -11.78 -18.87 -28.48
C ALA A 415 -12.24 -18.15 -27.22
N LYS A 416 -13.22 -18.73 -26.52
CA LYS A 416 -13.68 -18.23 -25.23
C LYS A 416 -14.10 -19.38 -24.33
N LEU A 417 -13.50 -19.42 -23.15
CA LEU A 417 -14.01 -20.21 -22.02
C LEU A 417 -14.86 -19.28 -21.16
N THR A 418 -16.13 -19.64 -20.93
CA THR A 418 -17.08 -18.81 -20.17
C THR A 418 -17.72 -19.62 -19.06
N TRP A 419 -17.87 -19.00 -17.90
CA TRP A 419 -18.75 -19.44 -16.83
C TRP A 419 -20.14 -18.82 -17.03
N LEU A 420 -21.18 -19.63 -17.26
CA LEU A 420 -22.54 -19.14 -17.51
C LEU A 420 -23.39 -19.08 -16.24
N SER A 421 -23.20 -20.07 -15.35
CA SER A 421 -23.91 -20.22 -14.08
C SER A 421 -23.01 -20.98 -13.09
N THR A 422 -23.50 -21.32 -11.90
CA THR A 422 -22.71 -21.99 -10.85
C THR A 422 -22.11 -23.34 -11.28
N ASP A 423 -22.75 -24.04 -12.21
CA ASP A 423 -22.31 -25.37 -12.63
C ASP A 423 -22.20 -25.49 -14.18
N ASP A 424 -22.33 -24.38 -14.90
CA ASP A 424 -22.40 -24.36 -16.36
C ASP A 424 -21.17 -23.76 -17.01
N GLY A 425 -20.39 -24.63 -17.66
CA GLY A 425 -19.22 -24.27 -18.46
C GLY A 425 -19.53 -24.26 -19.95
N GLN A 426 -18.98 -23.28 -20.66
CA GLN A 426 -19.05 -23.22 -22.12
C GLN A 426 -17.68 -22.94 -22.75
N LEU A 427 -17.30 -23.77 -23.72
CA LEU A 427 -16.19 -23.54 -24.65
C LEU A 427 -16.75 -23.18 -26.02
N ASN A 428 -16.40 -21.99 -26.50
CA ASN A 428 -16.70 -21.55 -27.87
C ASN A 428 -15.43 -21.44 -28.69
N LEU A 429 -15.48 -21.95 -29.92
CA LEU A 429 -14.53 -21.61 -30.98
C LEU A 429 -15.27 -20.83 -32.06
N ARG A 430 -14.63 -19.76 -32.53
CA ARG A 430 -15.22 -18.79 -33.44
C ARG A 430 -14.42 -18.65 -34.72
N THR A 431 -15.14 -18.41 -35.80
CA THR A 431 -14.59 -17.86 -37.05
C THR A 431 -15.50 -16.74 -37.53
N ALA A 432 -14.91 -15.65 -38.03
CA ALA A 432 -15.65 -14.46 -38.45
C ALA A 432 -16.73 -14.02 -37.44
N ASN A 433 -16.37 -13.97 -36.15
CA ASN A 433 -17.24 -13.62 -35.02
C ASN A 433 -18.45 -14.53 -34.77
N THR A 434 -18.58 -15.64 -35.50
CA THR A 434 -19.66 -16.62 -35.37
C THR A 434 -19.17 -17.83 -34.58
N VAL A 435 -19.96 -18.29 -33.60
CA VAL A 435 -19.67 -19.56 -32.89
C VAL A 435 -19.93 -20.70 -33.85
N THR A 436 -18.87 -21.40 -34.25
CA THR A 436 -18.98 -22.58 -35.13
C THR A 436 -18.78 -23.87 -34.37
N VAL A 437 -18.12 -23.83 -33.22
CA VAL A 437 -18.05 -24.95 -32.29
C VAL A 437 -18.47 -24.46 -30.92
N GLN A 438 -19.43 -25.16 -30.32
CA GLN A 438 -19.85 -24.96 -28.95
C GLN A 438 -19.85 -26.30 -28.23
N LEU A 439 -19.13 -26.35 -27.11
CA LEU A 439 -19.28 -27.39 -26.10
C LEU A 439 -19.90 -26.73 -24.87
N ASN A 440 -21.09 -27.15 -24.51
CA ASN A 440 -21.87 -26.60 -23.41
C ASN A 440 -22.38 -27.76 -22.54
N THR A 441 -22.31 -27.58 -21.22
CA THR A 441 -22.69 -28.60 -20.23
C THR A 441 -24.20 -28.74 -20.03
N ASN A 442 -24.98 -27.71 -20.34
CA ASN A 442 -26.41 -27.61 -20.01
C ASN A 442 -27.24 -26.96 -21.14
N SER A 443 -26.74 -27.03 -22.38
CA SER A 443 -27.39 -26.54 -23.59
C SER A 443 -26.87 -27.31 -24.80
N SER A 444 -27.36 -26.95 -25.99
CA SER A 444 -26.94 -27.59 -27.23
C SER A 444 -25.43 -27.45 -27.44
N SER A 445 -24.75 -28.57 -27.64
CA SER A 445 -23.38 -28.60 -28.17
C SER A 445 -23.44 -28.86 -29.67
N PHE A 446 -22.56 -28.21 -30.44
CA PHE A 446 -22.52 -28.37 -31.89
C PHE A 446 -21.13 -28.17 -32.47
N LEU A 447 -20.90 -28.82 -33.62
CA LEU A 447 -19.66 -28.79 -34.40
C LEU A 447 -20.02 -28.44 -35.85
N ASN A 448 -20.10 -27.15 -36.15
CA ASN A 448 -20.52 -26.61 -37.46
C ASN A 448 -19.35 -26.04 -38.28
N GLY A 449 -18.13 -26.09 -37.76
CA GLY A 449 -16.92 -25.58 -38.43
C GLY A 449 -16.40 -26.46 -39.56
N GLY A 450 -16.90 -27.68 -39.72
CA GLY A 450 -16.41 -28.66 -40.69
C GLY A 450 -16.97 -30.06 -40.45
N ASN A 451 -16.29 -31.07 -40.98
CA ASN A 451 -16.56 -32.49 -40.71
C ASN A 451 -15.83 -32.94 -39.43
N VAL A 452 -16.42 -33.87 -38.69
CA VAL A 452 -15.85 -34.41 -37.44
C VAL A 452 -15.22 -35.78 -37.73
N GLY A 453 -13.93 -35.91 -37.48
CA GLY A 453 -13.20 -37.18 -37.56
C GLY A 453 -12.91 -37.74 -36.18
N ILE A 454 -13.25 -39.01 -35.95
CA ILE A 454 -12.83 -39.78 -34.77
C ILE A 454 -11.93 -40.91 -35.26
N GLY A 455 -10.67 -40.93 -34.82
CA GLY A 455 -9.66 -41.86 -35.34
C GLY A 455 -9.19 -41.57 -36.78
N THR A 456 -9.56 -40.41 -37.35
CA THR A 456 -9.13 -39.96 -38.68
C THR A 456 -8.95 -38.44 -38.72
N SER A 457 -7.90 -37.97 -39.40
CA SER A 457 -7.68 -36.54 -39.70
C SER A 457 -8.28 -36.12 -41.05
N ALA A 458 -8.85 -37.05 -41.81
CA ALA A 458 -9.41 -36.81 -43.14
C ALA A 458 -10.88 -37.30 -43.23
N PRO A 459 -11.81 -36.69 -42.47
CA PRO A 459 -13.22 -37.08 -42.51
C PRO A 459 -13.88 -36.70 -43.84
N ASP A 460 -14.46 -37.67 -44.52
CA ASP A 460 -15.13 -37.53 -45.82
C ASP A 460 -16.66 -37.40 -45.71
N GLN A 461 -17.22 -37.53 -44.50
CA GLN A 461 -18.62 -37.27 -44.15
C GLN A 461 -18.71 -36.32 -42.96
N LYS A 462 -19.91 -35.82 -42.64
CA LYS A 462 -20.12 -34.93 -41.48
C LYS A 462 -19.61 -35.53 -40.17
N LEU A 463 -19.73 -36.85 -40.03
CA LEU A 463 -19.09 -37.65 -39.00
C LEU A 463 -18.44 -38.86 -39.68
N SER A 464 -17.12 -38.98 -39.59
CA SER A 464 -16.38 -40.17 -40.02
C SER A 464 -15.71 -40.78 -38.79
N VAL A 465 -15.97 -42.07 -38.54
CA VAL A 465 -15.30 -42.85 -37.49
C VAL A 465 -14.47 -43.94 -38.15
N ASN A 466 -13.16 -43.95 -37.89
CA ASN A 466 -12.25 -44.99 -38.31
C ASN A 466 -11.90 -45.86 -37.09
N GLY A 467 -12.70 -46.90 -36.88
CA GLY A 467 -12.65 -47.76 -35.70
C GLY A 467 -14.06 -48.05 -35.18
N ASP A 468 -14.16 -48.46 -33.92
CA ASP A 468 -15.42 -48.86 -33.30
C ASP A 468 -16.23 -47.64 -32.83
N ALA A 469 -17.55 -47.74 -32.94
CA ALA A 469 -18.49 -46.75 -32.41
C ALA A 469 -19.72 -47.46 -31.84
N ASP A 470 -20.04 -47.21 -30.58
CA ASP A 470 -21.23 -47.75 -29.93
C ASP A 470 -22.38 -46.76 -29.91
N LYS A 471 -23.55 -47.24 -30.32
CA LYS A 471 -24.84 -46.57 -30.13
C LYS A 471 -25.72 -47.44 -29.24
N THR A 472 -25.44 -47.46 -27.93
CA THR A 472 -26.17 -48.30 -26.96
C THR A 472 -27.67 -48.01 -26.98
N GLY A 473 -28.50 -49.05 -27.11
CA GLY A 473 -29.96 -48.94 -27.22
C GLY A 473 -30.45 -48.39 -28.57
N GLY A 474 -29.54 -48.12 -29.51
CA GLY A 474 -29.85 -47.77 -30.87
C GLY A 474 -29.88 -48.98 -31.76
N ASN A 475 -31.01 -49.20 -32.45
CA ASN A 475 -31.00 -49.94 -33.71
C ASN A 475 -30.18 -49.15 -34.75
N THR A 476 -30.34 -49.47 -36.04
CA THR A 476 -29.83 -48.66 -37.16
C THR A 476 -30.09 -47.15 -36.96
N TRP A 477 -29.26 -46.30 -37.56
CA TRP A 477 -29.45 -44.85 -37.52
C TRP A 477 -30.90 -44.51 -37.90
N LEU A 478 -31.59 -43.73 -37.06
CA LEU A 478 -32.95 -43.31 -37.37
C LEU A 478 -32.91 -42.40 -38.60
N ALA A 479 -33.50 -42.87 -39.69
CA ALA A 479 -33.70 -42.07 -40.89
C ALA A 479 -35.13 -41.52 -40.88
N PHE A 480 -35.28 -40.22 -41.12
CA PHE A 480 -36.58 -39.62 -41.35
C PHE A 480 -37.24 -40.28 -42.56
N SER A 481 -38.32 -41.03 -42.34
CA SER A 481 -38.95 -41.87 -43.36
C SER A 481 -40.43 -41.54 -43.60
N ASP A 482 -40.95 -40.50 -42.95
CA ASP A 482 -42.33 -40.00 -43.14
C ASP A 482 -42.57 -39.65 -44.62
N GLU A 483 -43.70 -40.10 -45.18
CA GLU A 483 -44.05 -39.90 -46.58
C GLU A 483 -44.15 -38.41 -46.95
N ARG A 484 -44.55 -37.55 -46.01
CA ARG A 484 -44.65 -36.09 -46.22
C ARG A 484 -43.29 -35.43 -46.46
N LEU A 485 -42.21 -36.07 -46.04
CA LEU A 485 -40.85 -35.59 -46.24
C LEU A 485 -40.24 -36.09 -47.57
N LYS A 486 -41.00 -36.86 -48.37
CA LYS A 486 -40.48 -37.55 -49.56
C LYS A 486 -41.22 -37.15 -50.82
N ASN A 487 -40.47 -37.00 -51.90
CA ASN A 487 -41.00 -36.97 -53.26
C ASN A 487 -40.89 -38.39 -53.84
N ILE A 488 -41.95 -39.19 -53.76
CA ILE A 488 -41.94 -40.61 -54.18
C ILE A 488 -41.68 -40.71 -55.69
N LYS A 489 -40.58 -41.36 -56.08
CA LYS A 489 -40.12 -41.47 -57.47
C LYS A 489 -40.48 -42.79 -58.18
N GLY A 490 -41.14 -43.72 -57.51
CA GLY A 490 -41.54 -45.01 -58.09
C GLY A 490 -41.30 -46.19 -57.16
N LYS A 491 -41.39 -47.40 -57.71
CA LYS A 491 -41.16 -48.67 -56.99
C LYS A 491 -39.72 -49.15 -57.18
N PHE A 492 -39.15 -49.72 -56.13
CA PHE A 492 -37.89 -50.45 -56.18
C PHE A 492 -38.17 -51.93 -56.50
N ASN A 493 -37.68 -52.41 -57.65
CA ASN A 493 -38.07 -53.73 -58.20
C ASN A 493 -36.94 -54.78 -58.20
N SER A 494 -35.74 -54.43 -57.73
CA SER A 494 -34.67 -55.44 -57.58
C SER A 494 -35.14 -56.52 -56.59
N GLY A 495 -34.96 -57.80 -56.94
CA GLY A 495 -35.57 -58.94 -56.27
C GLY A 495 -34.72 -60.21 -56.33
N LEU A 496 -35.35 -61.39 -56.47
CA LEU A 496 -34.70 -62.69 -56.31
C LEU A 496 -33.51 -62.88 -57.26
N LYS A 497 -33.64 -62.48 -58.53
CA LYS A 497 -32.57 -62.60 -59.52
C LYS A 497 -31.29 -61.88 -59.08
N ALA A 498 -31.42 -60.72 -58.43
CA ALA A 498 -30.27 -59.94 -57.97
C ALA A 498 -29.64 -60.56 -56.71
N VAL A 499 -30.46 -60.99 -55.73
CA VAL A 499 -29.95 -61.67 -54.52
C VAL A 499 -29.12 -62.90 -54.87
N MET A 500 -29.59 -63.72 -55.83
CA MET A 500 -28.91 -64.94 -56.25
C MET A 500 -27.53 -64.70 -56.90
N GLN A 501 -27.23 -63.47 -57.32
CA GLN A 501 -25.92 -63.10 -57.89
C GLN A 501 -24.95 -62.51 -56.86
N LEU A 502 -25.44 -62.13 -55.67
CA LEU A 502 -24.60 -61.55 -54.62
C LEU A 502 -23.75 -62.65 -53.96
N GLN A 503 -22.46 -62.36 -53.77
CA GLN A 503 -21.51 -63.26 -53.13
C GLN A 503 -20.78 -62.51 -51.99
N PRO A 504 -21.04 -62.85 -50.71
CA PRO A 504 -20.28 -62.32 -49.59
C PRO A 504 -18.82 -62.77 -49.63
N ILE A 505 -17.92 -61.92 -49.15
CA ILE A 505 -16.49 -62.17 -49.01
C ILE A 505 -16.05 -61.96 -47.56
N ARG A 506 -14.97 -62.66 -47.16
CA ARG A 506 -14.20 -62.38 -45.94
C ARG A 506 -13.01 -61.50 -46.31
N TYR A 507 -12.73 -60.49 -45.50
CA TYR A 507 -11.63 -59.56 -45.78
C TYR A 507 -11.07 -58.92 -44.51
N GLU A 508 -9.83 -58.48 -44.60
CA GLU A 508 -9.20 -57.55 -43.66
C GLU A 508 -8.74 -56.32 -44.45
N TYR A 509 -8.74 -55.14 -43.82
CA TYR A 509 -8.17 -53.96 -44.46
C TYR A 509 -6.65 -54.13 -44.58
N LYS A 510 -6.07 -53.67 -45.69
CA LYS A 510 -4.61 -53.63 -45.85
C LYS A 510 -4.03 -52.65 -44.83
N GLN A 511 -2.95 -53.02 -44.16
CA GLN A 511 -2.30 -52.18 -43.13
C GLN A 511 -1.98 -50.78 -43.66
N ASP A 512 -1.40 -50.67 -44.86
CA ASP A 512 -1.04 -49.40 -45.51
C ASP A 512 -2.03 -48.98 -46.59
N ASN A 513 -3.33 -49.11 -46.33
CA ASN A 513 -4.33 -48.64 -47.29
C ASN A 513 -4.31 -47.09 -47.39
N ALA A 514 -4.53 -46.57 -48.59
CA ALA A 514 -4.45 -45.14 -48.87
C ALA A 514 -5.48 -44.26 -48.13
N LEU A 515 -6.46 -44.88 -47.46
CA LEU A 515 -7.45 -44.17 -46.63
C LEU A 515 -7.12 -44.24 -45.13
N GLY A 516 -6.02 -44.89 -44.74
CA GLY A 516 -5.61 -45.06 -43.35
C GLY A 516 -6.63 -45.84 -42.50
N LEU A 517 -7.46 -46.67 -43.14
CA LEU A 517 -8.47 -47.47 -42.43
C LEU A 517 -7.79 -48.47 -41.51
N THR A 518 -8.28 -48.58 -40.28
CA THR A 518 -7.77 -49.54 -39.31
C THR A 518 -8.17 -50.96 -39.71
N SER A 519 -7.26 -51.91 -39.50
CA SER A 519 -7.51 -53.33 -39.74
C SER A 519 -7.58 -54.02 -38.38
N ASN A 520 -8.81 -54.25 -37.91
CA ASN A 520 -9.07 -54.88 -36.61
C ASN A 520 -9.73 -56.24 -36.82
N GLY A 521 -8.94 -57.17 -37.36
CA GLY A 521 -9.36 -58.55 -37.61
C GLY A 521 -10.27 -58.73 -38.82
N GLU A 522 -10.76 -59.96 -38.97
CA GLU A 522 -11.56 -60.38 -40.12
C GLU A 522 -12.97 -59.79 -40.11
N HIS A 523 -13.40 -59.30 -41.26
CA HIS A 523 -14.75 -58.81 -41.53
C HIS A 523 -15.45 -59.64 -42.60
N ILE A 524 -16.78 -59.70 -42.55
CA ILE A 524 -17.62 -60.29 -43.60
C ILE A 524 -18.41 -59.18 -44.28
N GLY A 525 -18.37 -59.13 -45.60
CA GLY A 525 -19.07 -58.10 -46.37
C GLY A 525 -19.09 -58.39 -47.85
N PHE A 526 -19.12 -57.34 -48.66
CA PHE A 526 -19.15 -57.45 -50.12
C PHE A 526 -18.07 -56.58 -50.76
N GLY A 527 -17.53 -57.04 -51.89
CA GLY A 527 -16.73 -56.18 -52.77
C GLY A 527 -17.65 -55.19 -53.49
N ALA A 528 -17.47 -53.89 -53.25
CA ALA A 528 -18.34 -52.84 -53.80
C ALA A 528 -18.43 -52.89 -55.34
N GLN A 529 -17.34 -53.22 -56.02
CA GLN A 529 -17.31 -53.35 -57.49
C GLN A 529 -18.23 -54.46 -58.02
N ALA A 530 -18.37 -55.56 -57.28
CA ALA A 530 -19.25 -56.67 -57.65
C ALA A 530 -20.71 -56.30 -57.39
N VAL A 531 -21.00 -55.72 -56.22
CA VAL A 531 -22.35 -55.24 -55.87
C VAL A 531 -22.84 -54.22 -56.89
N GLN A 532 -21.99 -53.27 -57.32
CA GLN A 532 -22.37 -52.21 -58.25
C GLN A 532 -22.88 -52.74 -59.60
N LYS A 533 -22.41 -53.90 -60.06
CA LYS A 533 -22.87 -54.52 -61.31
C LYS A 533 -24.26 -55.16 -61.17
N ILE A 534 -24.66 -55.52 -59.96
CA ILE A 534 -25.88 -56.29 -59.66
C ILE A 534 -26.98 -55.38 -59.11
N ILE A 535 -26.64 -54.55 -58.12
CA ILE A 535 -27.50 -53.55 -57.47
C ILE A 535 -26.73 -52.23 -57.45
N PRO A 536 -26.72 -51.48 -58.57
CA PRO A 536 -25.97 -50.22 -58.68
C PRO A 536 -26.32 -49.20 -57.58
N GLU A 537 -27.58 -49.18 -57.14
CA GLU A 537 -28.10 -48.28 -56.10
C GLU A 537 -27.49 -48.54 -54.72
N ALA A 538 -26.97 -49.75 -54.48
CA ALA A 538 -26.30 -50.12 -53.23
C ALA A 538 -24.86 -49.62 -53.13
N VAL A 539 -24.33 -48.94 -54.16
CA VAL A 539 -22.94 -48.50 -54.19
C VAL A 539 -22.85 -47.01 -54.43
N THR A 540 -22.15 -46.32 -53.54
CA THR A 540 -21.81 -44.91 -53.66
C THR A 540 -20.30 -44.75 -53.78
N LYS A 541 -19.84 -43.53 -54.11
CA LYS A 541 -18.42 -43.20 -54.24
C LYS A 541 -18.11 -42.04 -53.29
N ASN A 542 -17.07 -42.16 -52.47
CA ASN A 542 -16.65 -41.07 -51.59
C ASN A 542 -15.88 -39.99 -52.37
N SER A 543 -15.56 -38.89 -51.69
CA SER A 543 -14.84 -37.74 -52.28
C SER A 543 -13.46 -38.10 -52.82
N ALA A 544 -12.77 -39.07 -52.20
CA ALA A 544 -11.48 -39.60 -52.65
C ALA A 544 -11.59 -40.62 -53.80
N GLY A 545 -12.82 -40.98 -54.18
CA GLY A 545 -13.11 -41.85 -55.31
C GLY A 545 -13.18 -43.35 -55.01
N TYR A 546 -13.20 -43.74 -53.74
CA TYR A 546 -13.39 -45.11 -53.31
C TYR A 546 -14.88 -45.46 -53.25
N LEU A 547 -15.22 -46.70 -53.62
CA LEU A 547 -16.58 -47.20 -53.59
C LEU A 547 -16.96 -47.64 -52.17
N MET A 548 -18.18 -47.30 -51.76
CA MET A 548 -18.76 -47.65 -50.46
C MET A 548 -20.06 -48.43 -50.69
N VAL A 549 -20.37 -49.38 -49.81
CA VAL A 549 -21.61 -50.15 -49.88
C VAL A 549 -22.64 -49.56 -48.93
N ASN A 550 -23.81 -49.19 -49.47
CA ASN A 550 -25.02 -48.90 -48.72
C ASN A 550 -25.83 -50.20 -48.58
N GLY A 551 -26.07 -50.64 -47.35
CA GLY A 551 -26.82 -51.86 -47.07
C GLY A 551 -28.32 -51.77 -47.38
N ASP A 552 -28.92 -50.57 -47.41
CA ASP A 552 -30.37 -50.41 -47.53
C ASP A 552 -30.95 -51.01 -48.82
N PRO A 553 -30.42 -50.72 -50.03
CA PRO A 553 -30.97 -51.31 -51.24
C PRO A 553 -30.83 -52.83 -51.27
N ILE A 554 -29.75 -53.39 -50.70
CA ILE A 554 -29.57 -54.85 -50.58
C ILE A 554 -30.68 -55.43 -49.70
N MET A 555 -30.99 -54.77 -48.57
CA MET A 555 -32.08 -55.17 -47.68
C MET A 555 -33.45 -55.16 -48.38
N TRP A 556 -33.75 -54.10 -49.13
CA TRP A 556 -35.01 -54.02 -49.87
C TRP A 556 -35.08 -55.02 -51.03
N THR A 557 -33.95 -55.33 -51.66
CA THR A 557 -33.85 -56.40 -52.66
C THR A 557 -34.14 -57.77 -52.04
N MET A 558 -33.62 -58.04 -50.84
CA MET A 558 -33.94 -59.27 -50.09
C MET A 558 -35.42 -59.35 -49.73
N LEU A 559 -36.05 -58.24 -49.32
CA LEU A 559 -37.50 -58.21 -49.07
C LEU A 559 -38.31 -58.59 -50.31
N ASN A 560 -37.96 -58.01 -51.47
CA ASN A 560 -38.63 -58.34 -52.73
C ASN A 560 -38.39 -59.79 -53.14
N ALA A 561 -37.17 -60.31 -52.96
CA ALA A 561 -36.85 -61.71 -53.20
C ALA A 561 -37.70 -62.66 -52.34
N ILE A 562 -37.90 -62.34 -51.05
CA ILE A 562 -38.77 -63.12 -50.16
C ILE A 562 -40.22 -63.11 -50.66
N LYS A 563 -40.72 -61.96 -51.11
CA LYS A 563 -42.08 -61.86 -51.70
C LYS A 563 -42.21 -62.68 -52.98
N GLU A 564 -41.19 -62.66 -53.85
CA GLU A 564 -41.15 -63.44 -55.08
C GLU A 564 -41.11 -64.94 -54.80
N GLN A 565 -40.24 -65.39 -53.88
CA GLN A 565 -40.18 -66.79 -53.43
C GLN A 565 -41.51 -67.25 -52.81
N GLN A 566 -42.15 -66.43 -51.98
CA GLN A 566 -43.44 -66.76 -51.38
C GLN A 566 -44.52 -66.99 -52.45
N LYS A 567 -44.53 -66.17 -53.51
CA LYS A 567 -45.45 -66.34 -54.64
C LYS A 567 -45.20 -67.66 -55.38
N GLU A 568 -43.94 -68.03 -55.59
CA GLU A 568 -43.58 -69.31 -56.22
C GLU A 568 -43.99 -70.50 -55.35
N ILE A 569 -43.78 -70.42 -54.03
CA ILE A 569 -44.23 -71.45 -53.07
C ILE A 569 -45.76 -71.62 -53.11
N GLU A 570 -46.53 -70.54 -53.18
CA GLU A 570 -47.99 -70.61 -53.30
C GLU A 570 -48.44 -71.24 -54.61
N GLN A 571 -47.76 -70.94 -55.72
CA GLN A 571 -48.00 -71.56 -57.01
C GLN A 571 -47.71 -73.06 -56.98
N LEU A 572 -46.55 -73.45 -56.43
CA LEU A 572 -46.16 -74.85 -56.27
C LEU A 572 -47.14 -75.61 -55.36
N LYS A 573 -47.55 -75.03 -54.23
CA LYS A 573 -48.60 -75.62 -53.35
C LYS A 573 -49.93 -75.80 -54.08
N GLY A 574 -50.32 -74.81 -54.90
CA GLY A 574 -51.52 -74.89 -55.73
C GLY A 574 -51.44 -76.01 -56.77
N GLN A 575 -50.28 -76.18 -57.42
CA GLN A 575 -50.03 -77.29 -58.36
C GLN A 575 -50.08 -78.64 -57.65
N ILE A 576 -49.44 -78.78 -56.48
CA ILE A 576 -49.47 -79.99 -55.67
C ILE A 576 -50.92 -80.35 -55.28
N LYS A 577 -51.74 -79.37 -54.87
CA LYS A 577 -53.15 -79.59 -54.54
C LYS A 577 -53.98 -80.07 -55.74
N LYS A 578 -53.70 -79.54 -56.94
CA LYS A 578 -54.32 -80.02 -58.19
C LYS A 578 -53.89 -81.45 -58.55
N LEU A 579 -52.62 -81.80 -58.31
CA LEU A 579 -52.07 -83.14 -58.55
C LEU A 579 -52.57 -84.18 -57.53
N GLN A 580 -52.87 -83.76 -56.29
CA GLN A 580 -53.34 -84.64 -55.21
C GLN A 580 -54.87 -84.83 -55.16
N THR A 581 -55.65 -84.14 -56.01
CA THR A 581 -57.09 -84.35 -56.09
C THR A 581 -57.38 -85.67 -56.84
N PRO A 582 -58.00 -86.70 -56.22
CA PRO A 582 -58.23 -87.97 -56.91
C PRO A 582 -59.17 -87.77 -58.10
N SER A 583 -58.81 -88.31 -59.26
CA SER A 583 -59.72 -88.49 -60.38
C SER A 583 -60.90 -89.38 -59.94
N ARG A 584 -61.98 -88.75 -59.44
CA ARG A 584 -63.23 -89.45 -59.15
C ARG A 584 -63.94 -89.72 -60.48
N ARG A 585 -63.75 -90.95 -60.97
CA ARG A 585 -64.66 -91.73 -61.85
C ARG A 585 -64.94 -91.10 -63.23
N ARG A 586 -64.23 -91.48 -64.30
CA ARG A 586 -64.54 -92.68 -65.12
C ARG A 586 -64.83 -93.92 -64.29
N HIS A 587 -66.10 -94.21 -64.06
CA HIS A 587 -66.65 -95.58 -63.92
C HIS A 587 -68.18 -95.48 -63.85
N ARG A 588 -68.85 -95.65 -64.99
CA ARG A 588 -70.13 -96.36 -65.14
C ARG A 588 -70.47 -96.51 -66.63
N ARG A 589 -70.36 -97.77 -67.06
CA ARG A 589 -70.93 -98.48 -68.22
C ARG A 589 -70.75 -97.89 -69.61
#